data_AF-A0A7I9ZJ34-F1
#
_entry.id   AF-A0A7I9ZJ34-F1
#
_cell.length_a   1.000
_cell.length_b   1.000
_cell.length_c   1.000
_cell.angle_alpha   90.00
_cell.angle_beta   90.00
_cell.angle_gamma   90.00
#
_symmetry.space_group_name_H-M   'P 1'
#
loop_
_entity.id
_entity.type
_entity.pdbx_description
1 polymer ?
#
loop_
_entity_poly.entity_id
_entity_poly.type
_entity_poly.pdbx_seq_one_letter_code
_entity_poly.pdbx_strand_id
1 'polypeptide(L)'
;MPSGLRRDGHGQKLWRTVTDEFDLENEPHKVALLTQACRVADRIHQLETAAAKEPLTVLGSAQQKVIHPLISEVRFQRGLLAQLLGRLGLPDTDEAIADKAEKLLQTRRRATKSARLRVVNR
;
A
#
# COMPACT_ATOMS: atom_id res chain seq x y z
N MET A 1 -8.34 -10.04 1.84
CA MET A 1 -8.68 -8.82 1.07
C MET A 1 -9.54 -7.89 1.94
N PRO A 2 -9.28 -6.58 1.97
CA PRO A 2 -10.06 -5.62 2.76
C PRO A 2 -11.50 -5.49 2.26
N SER A 3 -12.43 -5.30 3.20
CA SER A 3 -13.81 -4.95 2.88
C SER A 3 -13.93 -3.50 2.38
N GLY A 4 -14.96 -3.24 1.57
CA GLY A 4 -15.29 -1.90 1.08
C GLY A 4 -14.46 -1.40 -0.11
N LEU A 5 -13.57 -2.23 -0.67
CA LEU A 5 -12.90 -1.92 -1.94
C LEU A 5 -13.88 -2.04 -3.11
N ARG A 6 -13.70 -1.20 -4.14
CA ARG A 6 -14.54 -1.24 -5.33
C ARG A 6 -14.38 -2.59 -6.04
N ARG A 7 -15.51 -3.21 -6.41
CA ARG A 7 -15.52 -4.49 -7.14
C ARG A 7 -14.75 -4.33 -8.46
N ASP A 8 -13.79 -5.22 -8.67
CA ASP A 8 -12.88 -5.23 -9.84
C ASP A 8 -12.14 -3.88 -10.03
N GLY A 9 -11.97 -3.14 -8.92
CA GLY A 9 -11.32 -1.83 -8.88
C GLY A 9 -9.80 -1.88 -8.73
N HIS A 10 -9.17 -0.71 -8.79
CA HIS A 10 -7.72 -0.56 -8.69
C HIS A 10 -7.19 -1.00 -7.33
N GLY A 11 -7.95 -0.78 -6.25
CA GLY A 11 -7.60 -1.25 -4.91
C GLY A 11 -7.59 -2.77 -4.80
N GLN A 12 -8.58 -3.47 -5.38
CA GLN A 12 -8.60 -4.94 -5.38
C GLN A 12 -7.46 -5.52 -6.23
N LYS A 13 -7.18 -4.91 -7.40
CA LYS A 13 -6.06 -5.30 -8.25
C LYS A 13 -4.72 -5.16 -7.51
N LEU A 14 -4.48 -4.00 -6.89
CA LEU A 14 -3.27 -3.75 -6.10
C LEU A 14 -3.12 -4.76 -4.96
N TRP A 15 -4.21 -5.04 -4.22
CA TRP A 15 -4.19 -6.02 -3.14
C TRP A 15 -3.72 -7.39 -3.65
N ARG A 16 -4.36 -7.90 -4.71
CA ARG A 16 -4.03 -9.21 -5.28
C ARG A 16 -2.58 -9.25 -5.74
N THR A 17 -2.15 -8.28 -6.56
CA THR A 17 -0.76 -8.22 -7.04
C THR A 17 0.25 -8.30 -5.91
N VAL A 18 0.07 -7.52 -4.84
CA VAL A 18 1.03 -7.54 -3.72
C VAL A 18 0.94 -8.84 -2.91
N THR A 19 -0.26 -9.35 -2.63
CA THR A 19 -0.39 -10.57 -1.80
C THR A 19 -0.11 -11.87 -2.57
N ASP A 20 -0.16 -11.85 -3.89
CA ASP A 20 0.22 -12.97 -4.74
C ASP A 20 1.75 -13.12 -4.81
N GLU A 21 2.48 -12.01 -4.68
CA GLU A 21 3.94 -11.96 -4.74
C GLU A 21 4.61 -12.02 -3.35
N PHE A 22 4.01 -11.39 -2.34
CA PHE A 22 4.60 -11.25 -1.01
C PHE A 22 3.72 -11.88 0.09
N ASP A 23 4.33 -12.76 0.91
CA ASP A 23 3.71 -13.24 2.14
C ASP A 23 3.76 -12.16 3.23
N LEU A 24 2.59 -11.61 3.56
CA LEU A 24 2.40 -10.58 4.59
C LEU A 24 1.70 -11.13 5.85
N GLU A 25 1.49 -12.44 5.98
CA GLU A 25 0.71 -13.06 7.07
C GLU A 25 1.24 -12.64 8.46
N ASN A 26 2.56 -12.56 8.59
CA ASN A 26 3.24 -12.23 9.84
C ASN A 26 3.63 -10.73 9.93
N GLU A 27 3.15 -9.88 9.03
CA GLU A 27 3.48 -8.45 8.93
C GLU A 27 2.21 -7.57 9.03
N PRO A 28 1.47 -7.58 10.16
CA PRO A 28 0.15 -6.92 10.26
C PRO A 28 0.18 -5.40 10.04
N HIS A 29 1.30 -4.74 10.36
CA HIS A 29 1.52 -3.32 10.07
C HIS A 29 1.57 -3.04 8.56
N LYS A 30 2.15 -3.95 7.76
CA LYS A 30 2.15 -3.85 6.30
C LYS A 30 0.81 -4.15 5.69
N VAL A 31 0.09 -5.14 6.24
CA VAL A 31 -1.30 -5.41 5.85
C VAL A 31 -2.18 -4.17 6.05
N ALA A 32 -2.00 -3.44 7.17
CA ALA A 32 -2.68 -2.17 7.42
C ALA A 32 -2.30 -1.08 6.41
N LEU A 33 -1.01 -0.91 6.10
CA LEU A 33 -0.53 0.05 5.10
C LEU A 33 -1.05 -0.28 3.69
N LEU A 34 -0.98 -1.54 3.28
CA LEU A 34 -1.49 -2.00 1.99
C LEU A 34 -2.99 -1.78 1.89
N THR A 35 -3.74 -2.01 2.98
CA THR A 35 -5.17 -1.72 3.03
C THR A 35 -5.46 -0.24 2.74
N GLN A 36 -4.71 0.69 3.36
CA GLN A 36 -4.86 2.12 3.07
C GLN A 36 -4.46 2.45 1.63
N ALA A 37 -3.36 1.88 1.13
CA ALA A 37 -2.92 2.06 -0.25
C ALA A 37 -3.99 1.62 -1.25
N CYS A 38 -4.66 0.49 -1.02
CA CYS A 38 -5.75 0.00 -1.87
C CYS A 38 -6.93 0.98 -1.92
N ARG A 39 -7.31 1.55 -0.76
CA ARG A 39 -8.39 2.55 -0.70
C ARG A 39 -8.01 3.84 -1.44
N VAL A 40 -6.76 4.28 -1.31
CA VAL A 40 -6.25 5.44 -2.05
C VAL A 40 -6.21 5.16 -3.55
N ALA A 41 -5.85 3.95 -3.99
CA ALA A 41 -5.87 3.57 -5.39
C ALA A 41 -7.29 3.66 -6.00
N ASP A 42 -8.32 3.17 -5.28
CA ASP A 42 -9.72 3.33 -5.71
C ASP A 42 -10.13 4.81 -5.76
N ARG A 43 -9.70 5.62 -4.79
CA ARG A 43 -9.97 7.06 -4.74
C ARG A 43 -9.33 7.81 -5.90
N ILE A 44 -8.06 7.51 -6.22
CA ILE A 44 -7.37 8.11 -7.37
C ILE A 44 -8.15 7.86 -8.65
N HIS A 45 -8.52 6.60 -8.90
CA HIS A 45 -9.28 6.25 -10.09
C HIS A 45 -10.64 6.96 -10.15
N GLN A 46 -11.35 7.09 -9.02
CA GLN A 46 -12.60 7.85 -8.96
C GLN A 46 -12.38 9.33 -9.32
N LEU A 47 -11.35 9.96 -8.76
CA LEU A 47 -11.04 11.38 -9.00
C LEU A 47 -10.56 11.63 -10.42
N GLU A 48 -9.74 10.75 -10.99
CA GLU A 48 -9.28 10.82 -12.38
C GLU A 48 -10.46 10.69 -13.35
N THR A 49 -11.37 9.75 -13.08
CA THR A 49 -12.59 9.56 -13.89
C THR A 49 -13.49 10.79 -13.85
N ALA A 50 -13.58 11.46 -12.69
CA ALA A 50 -14.32 12.72 -12.56
C ALA A 50 -13.60 13.87 -13.28
N ALA A 51 -12.29 14.03 -13.04
CA ALA A 51 -11.48 15.10 -13.62
C ALA A 51 -11.44 15.05 -15.15
N ALA A 52 -11.48 13.86 -15.76
CA ALA A 52 -11.50 13.69 -17.20
C ALA A 52 -12.75 14.30 -17.89
N LYS A 53 -13.80 14.59 -17.12
CA LYS A 53 -15.06 15.19 -17.63
C LYS A 53 -15.14 16.69 -17.40
N GLU A 54 -14.13 17.28 -16.73
CA GLU A 54 -14.13 18.67 -16.32
C GLU A 54 -13.11 19.50 -17.11
N PRO A 55 -13.33 20.82 -17.28
CA PRO A 55 -12.32 21.71 -17.80
C PRO A 55 -11.07 21.74 -16.91
N LEU A 56 -9.89 21.96 -17.50
CA LEU A 56 -8.63 22.05 -16.75
C LEU A 56 -8.58 23.21 -15.75
N THR A 57 -9.45 24.20 -15.92
CA THR A 57 -9.50 25.41 -15.11
C THR A 57 -10.93 25.81 -14.79
N VAL A 58 -11.12 26.39 -13.61
CA VAL A 58 -12.40 26.94 -13.13
C VAL A 58 -12.23 28.38 -12.65
N LEU A 59 -13.33 29.07 -12.38
CA LEU A 59 -13.29 30.38 -11.72
C LEU A 59 -13.13 30.18 -10.21
N GLY A 60 -12.15 30.86 -9.64
CA GLY A 60 -11.94 30.93 -8.20
C GLY A 60 -12.92 31.90 -7.53
N SER A 61 -12.83 32.00 -6.20
CA SER A 61 -13.70 32.87 -5.39
C SER A 61 -13.69 34.35 -5.85
N ALA A 62 -12.53 34.87 -6.26
CA ALA A 62 -12.39 36.23 -6.78
C ALA A 62 -12.52 36.31 -8.33
N GLN A 63 -13.23 35.36 -8.95
CA GLN A 63 -13.47 35.28 -10.40
C GLN A 63 -12.21 35.16 -11.27
N GLN A 64 -11.07 34.78 -10.69
CA GLN A 64 -9.83 34.51 -11.42
C GLN A 64 -9.78 33.06 -11.92
N LYS A 65 -9.19 32.84 -13.10
CA LYS A 65 -9.01 31.50 -13.67
C LYS A 65 -7.94 30.72 -12.89
N VAL A 66 -8.33 29.62 -12.27
CA VAL A 66 -7.44 28.73 -11.48
C VAL A 66 -7.51 27.29 -11.98
N ILE A 67 -6.53 26.47 -11.60
CA ILE A 67 -6.55 25.04 -11.90
C ILE A 67 -7.77 24.36 -11.25
N HIS A 68 -8.36 23.38 -11.93
CA HIS A 68 -9.49 22.64 -11.39
C HIS A 68 -9.09 21.90 -10.09
N PRO A 69 -9.83 22.02 -8.97
CA PRO A 69 -9.46 21.42 -7.68
C PRO A 69 -9.20 19.90 -7.73
N LEU A 70 -9.97 19.18 -8.55
CA LEU A 70 -9.75 17.74 -8.77
C LEU A 70 -8.33 17.41 -9.26
N ILE A 71 -7.69 18.27 -10.06
CA ILE A 71 -6.33 18.02 -10.55
C ILE A 71 -5.34 18.05 -9.38
N SER A 72 -5.47 19.06 -8.50
CA SER A 72 -4.65 19.19 -7.30
C SER A 72 -4.89 18.03 -6.32
N GLU A 73 -6.15 17.61 -6.15
CA GLU A 73 -6.51 16.47 -5.29
C GLU A 73 -5.93 15.15 -5.81
N VAL A 74 -6.03 14.88 -7.12
CA VAL A 74 -5.42 13.69 -7.75
C VAL A 74 -3.91 13.68 -7.50
N ARG A 75 -3.23 14.84 -7.65
CA ARG A 75 -1.79 14.95 -7.35
C ARG A 75 -1.48 14.61 -5.89
N PHE A 76 -2.28 15.09 -4.94
CA PHE A 76 -2.10 14.81 -3.53
C PHE A 76 -2.30 13.31 -3.22
N GLN A 77 -3.36 12.70 -3.74
CA GLN A 77 -3.65 11.28 -3.55
C GLN A 77 -2.55 10.38 -4.15
N ARG A 78 -2.02 10.71 -5.33
CA ARG A 78 -0.87 10.00 -5.93
C ARG A 78 0.38 10.08 -5.04
N GLY A 79 0.64 11.24 -4.44
CA GLY A 79 1.72 11.41 -3.47
C GLY A 79 1.53 10.52 -2.23
N LEU A 80 0.31 10.50 -1.66
CA LEU A 80 -0.03 9.63 -0.53
C LEU A 80 0.12 8.15 -0.88
N LEU A 81 -0.32 7.72 -2.07
CA LEU A 81 -0.15 6.34 -2.52
C LEU A 81 1.33 5.96 -2.59
N ALA A 82 2.17 6.77 -3.24
CA ALA A 82 3.61 6.53 -3.32
C ALA A 82 4.25 6.44 -1.92
N GLN A 83 3.84 7.31 -1.00
CA GLN A 83 4.28 7.30 0.38
C GLN A 83 3.86 6.05 1.18
N LEU A 84 2.65 5.54 0.95
CA LEU A 84 2.18 4.30 1.59
C LEU A 84 2.90 3.08 1.03
N LEU A 85 3.06 3.02 -0.30
CA LEU A 85 3.77 1.93 -0.97
C LEU A 85 5.25 1.89 -0.57
N GLY A 86 5.94 3.04 -0.55
CA GLY A 86 7.34 3.10 -0.10
C GLY A 86 7.51 2.66 1.35
N ARG A 87 6.53 2.93 2.22
CA ARG A 87 6.54 2.48 3.63
C ARG A 87 6.27 0.99 3.81
N LEU A 88 5.77 0.28 2.80
CA LEU A 88 5.69 -1.18 2.87
C LEU A 88 7.08 -1.80 2.93
N GLY A 89 8.12 -1.15 2.38
CA GLY A 89 9.47 -1.70 2.37
C GLY A 89 9.48 -3.12 1.82
N LEU A 90 8.82 -3.30 0.66
CA LEU A 90 8.88 -4.56 -0.08
C LEU A 90 10.26 -4.63 -0.74
N PRO A 91 10.89 -5.81 -0.79
CA PRO A 91 12.19 -5.99 -1.45
C PRO A 91 12.09 -5.74 -2.97
N ASP A 92 13.12 -5.12 -3.54
CA ASP A 92 13.16 -4.69 -4.95
C ASP A 92 13.66 -5.78 -5.93
N THR A 93 14.23 -6.89 -5.42
CA THR A 93 14.76 -8.00 -6.24
C THR A 93 14.44 -9.36 -5.64
N ASP A 94 14.38 -10.39 -6.48
CA ASP A 94 14.22 -11.80 -6.05
C ASP A 94 15.31 -12.22 -5.04
N GLU A 95 16.53 -11.69 -5.20
CA GLU A 95 17.64 -11.88 -4.27
C GLU A 95 17.35 -11.23 -2.92
N ALA A 96 16.81 -10.00 -2.91
CA ALA A 96 16.41 -9.32 -1.67
C ALA A 96 15.22 -10.02 -0.99
N ILE A 97 14.32 -10.65 -1.76
CA ILE A 97 13.24 -11.51 -1.25
C ILE A 97 13.85 -12.73 -0.54
N ALA A 98 14.76 -13.45 -1.21
CA ALA A 98 15.42 -14.63 -0.67
C ALA A 98 16.20 -14.32 0.63
N ASP A 99 16.97 -13.23 0.64
CA ASP A 99 17.74 -12.77 1.80
C ASP A 99 16.84 -12.45 3.00
N LYS A 100 15.69 -11.80 2.76
CA LYS A 100 14.74 -11.49 3.82
C LYS A 100 14.07 -12.75 4.37
N ALA A 101 13.69 -13.68 3.49
CA ALA A 101 13.12 -14.97 3.88
C ALA A 101 14.11 -15.77 4.76
N GLU A 102 15.40 -15.79 4.38
CA GLU A 102 16.43 -16.45 5.18
C GLU A 102 16.57 -15.81 6.57
N LYS A 103 16.64 -14.47 6.65
CA LYS A 103 16.73 -13.74 7.94
C LYS A 103 15.54 -14.03 8.85
N LEU A 104 14.33 -14.12 8.31
CA LEU A 104 13.13 -14.49 9.07
C LEU A 104 13.22 -15.91 9.62
N LEU A 105 13.63 -16.88 8.79
CA LEU A 105 13.83 -18.27 9.22
C LEU A 105 14.89 -18.38 10.33
N GLN A 106 16.02 -17.68 10.20
CA GLN A 106 17.06 -17.64 11.22
C GLN A 106 16.55 -17.03 12.53
N THR A 107 15.74 -15.97 12.46
CA THR A 107 15.12 -15.33 13.64
C THR A 107 14.15 -16.29 14.33
N ARG A 108 13.29 -16.99 13.58
CA ARG A 108 12.37 -18.02 14.10
C ARG A 108 13.12 -19.18 14.74
N ARG A 109 14.22 -19.65 14.12
CA ARG A 109 15.11 -20.68 14.67
C ARG A 109 15.77 -20.25 15.98
N ARG A 110 16.21 -18.99 16.09
CA ARG A 110 16.78 -18.44 17.33
C ARG A 110 15.73 -18.34 18.43
N ALA A 111 14.54 -17.85 18.11
CA ALA A 111 13.42 -17.75 19.05
C ALA A 111 13.01 -19.14 19.58
N THR A 112 12.83 -20.13 18.71
CA THR A 112 12.50 -21.52 19.09
C THR A 112 13.62 -22.20 19.88
N LYS A 113 14.89 -22.03 19.51
CA LYS A 113 16.04 -22.56 20.27
C LYS A 113 16.11 -21.95 21.68
N SER A 114 15.89 -20.65 21.80
CA SER A 114 15.87 -19.95 23.10
C SER A 114 14.71 -20.41 24.00
N ALA A 115 13.53 -20.64 23.42
CA ALA A 115 12.37 -21.17 24.13
C ALA A 115 12.63 -22.60 24.63
N ARG A 116 13.24 -23.47 23.80
CA ARG A 116 13.55 -24.85 24.16
C ARG A 116 14.59 -24.95 25.29
N LEU A 117 15.60 -24.08 25.28
CA LEU A 117 16.62 -24.01 26.35
C LEU A 117 16.04 -23.63 27.73
N ARG A 118 14.99 -22.80 27.78
CA ARG A 118 14.32 -22.46 29.05
C ARG A 118 13.48 -23.59 29.64
N VAL A 119 12.95 -24.48 28.81
CA VAL A 119 12.11 -25.61 29.25
C VAL A 119 12.96 -26.74 29.83
N VAL A 120 14.18 -26.95 29.32
CA VAL A 120 15.07 -28.03 29.76
C VAL A 120 15.79 -27.70 31.08
N ASN A 121 15.95 -26.43 31.43
CA ASN A 121 16.60 -25.98 32.66
C ASN A 121 15.62 -25.74 33.84
N ARG A 122 14.48 -26.41 33.86
CA ARG A 122 13.51 -26.44 34.97
C ARG A 122 13.32 -27.86 35.47
#